data_AF-A0A7S1ABT8-F1
#
_entry.id   AF-A0A7S1ABT8-F1
#
_cell.length_a   1.000
_cell.length_b   1.000
_cell.length_c   1.000
_cell.angle_alpha   90.00
_cell.angle_beta   90.00
_cell.angle_gamma   90.00
#
_symmetry.space_group_name_H-M   'P 1'
#
loop_
_entity.id
_entity.type
_entity.pdbx_description
1 polymer ?
#
loop_
_entity_poly.entity_id
_entity_poly.type
_entity_poly.pdbx_seq_one_letter_code
_entity_poly.pdbx_strand_id
1 'polypeptide(L)'
;MASDMREPLVRSDDTSDSTSRNRCHVRRAWGGTIVLVCVLASASVVVTRTRPSREARAAREKFDATVADHLVPRATVAGIYPSDSFRSSSNETVALGTSSSGSENFFSEWWLVWGEIWAEVGEGFCDHLMEAHHWSTASCCNRVVMEVLNERGNIYFGAAIFFLCGAAVVFGAFEVGKRTVPSPPRSWKNWQLLRFFDDNFYEEVDVTKELGDTIQELLDLTTDKKKMGKGMDGSFATHKGMRVLQVTRIENGRLWSAYKTLRSGMPHTFTKMRAFEGDVKERAEDACNVIRNGQLPWQQSAKVKTFMQSLNLRASKNEVLLFHGLKGAGALDNQGKVMYTTDANSPLQAVKREGLDDRCGTISGMYGSGIYFADMASKADCYAGRYKGTEEGTVGEEAHLFLCRVTLGMPYKTDQSLENLRRPPCFCGHFDMSLAWSDVKLGKQWSEKDLPLMTCQHERFDSVIQDYEVEKKRKLYREYIVYGKQSYPEYCVRYLRTDGTHEHHDRRRR
;
A
#
# COMPACT_ATOMS: atom_id res chain seq x y z
N MET A 1 44.72 -2.47 40.94
CA MET A 1 44.36 -3.74 40.29
C MET A 1 44.47 -3.52 38.78
N ALA A 2 45.64 -3.59 38.14
CA ALA A 2 46.92 -4.23 38.45
C ALA A 2 46.93 -5.77 38.35
N SER A 3 47.17 -6.26 37.13
CA SER A 3 47.92 -7.48 36.73
C SER A 3 47.69 -7.62 35.21
N ASP A 4 48.60 -7.33 34.28
CA ASP A 4 50.05 -7.60 34.20
C ASP A 4 50.36 -9.11 34.21
N MET A 5 50.71 -9.66 33.04
CA MET A 5 51.59 -10.82 32.91
C MET A 5 52.42 -10.66 31.62
N ARG A 6 53.73 -10.78 31.79
CA ARG A 6 54.76 -10.64 30.76
C ARG A 6 55.19 -12.01 30.21
N GLU A 7 55.71 -11.97 28.99
CA GLU A 7 56.85 -12.70 28.38
C GLU A 7 57.46 -13.95 29.07
N PRO A 8 58.08 -14.85 28.27
CA PRO A 8 59.53 -14.67 28.08
C PRO A 8 60.02 -14.69 26.62
N LEU A 9 61.06 -13.88 26.38
CA LEU A 9 61.97 -13.86 25.22
C LEU A 9 62.92 -15.08 25.17
N VAL A 10 63.42 -15.40 23.96
CA VAL A 10 64.83 -15.73 23.55
C VAL A 10 64.76 -16.32 22.13
N ARG A 11 65.21 -15.61 21.07
CA ARG A 11 66.53 -15.70 20.38
C ARG A 11 66.72 -17.04 19.62
N SER A 12 67.22 -17.10 18.37
CA SER A 12 68.19 -16.23 17.67
C SER A 12 68.03 -16.21 16.14
N ASP A 13 68.54 -15.13 15.54
CA ASP A 13 69.26 -15.01 14.25
C ASP A 13 69.07 -16.08 13.16
N ASP A 14 68.71 -15.65 11.95
CA ASP A 14 69.64 -15.80 10.80
C ASP A 14 69.40 -14.78 9.67
N THR A 15 70.39 -14.67 8.78
CA THR A 15 70.56 -13.56 7.81
C THR A 15 70.21 -13.90 6.36
N SER A 16 70.08 -12.85 5.52
CA SER A 16 69.88 -12.86 4.04
C SER A 16 68.53 -13.43 3.55
N ASP A 17 68.04 -13.11 2.34
CA ASP A 17 68.69 -12.48 1.20
C ASP A 17 67.74 -11.56 0.41
N SER A 18 68.28 -10.60 -0.34
CA SER A 18 67.54 -9.65 -1.16
C SER A 18 67.65 -9.98 -2.64
N THR A 19 66.54 -10.28 -3.32
CA THR A 19 66.26 -9.86 -4.71
C THR A 19 64.92 -10.37 -5.27
N SER A 20 64.39 -9.67 -6.29
CA SER A 20 63.39 -10.16 -7.27
C SER A 20 61.90 -10.24 -6.88
N ARG A 21 61.27 -9.10 -6.59
CA ARG A 21 59.81 -8.92 -6.78
C ARG A 21 59.50 -7.70 -7.65
N ASN A 22 59.58 -7.88 -8.98
CA ASN A 22 59.15 -6.86 -9.95
C ASN A 22 58.76 -7.46 -11.32
N ARG A 23 57.99 -8.57 -11.33
CA ARG A 23 57.53 -9.22 -12.57
C ARG A 23 56.09 -9.78 -12.60
N CYS A 24 55.28 -9.61 -11.54
CA CYS A 24 53.89 -10.11 -11.53
C CYS A 24 52.81 -9.13 -12.02
N HIS A 25 53.02 -7.80 -11.97
CA HIS A 25 51.95 -6.84 -12.28
C HIS A 25 51.55 -6.76 -13.77
N VAL A 26 52.36 -7.26 -14.70
CA VAL A 26 52.05 -7.20 -16.14
C VAL A 26 51.16 -8.36 -16.60
N ARG A 27 51.08 -9.49 -15.86
CA ARG A 27 50.30 -10.67 -16.29
C ARG A 27 48.78 -10.51 -16.10
N ARG A 28 48.33 -9.96 -14.96
CA ARG A 28 46.90 -9.74 -14.65
C ARG A 28 46.17 -8.87 -15.67
N ALA A 29 46.87 -7.92 -16.29
CA ALA A 29 46.26 -7.01 -17.27
C ALA A 29 45.91 -7.66 -18.61
N TRP A 30 46.54 -8.77 -19.01
CA TRP A 30 46.36 -9.36 -20.34
C TRP A 30 45.37 -10.53 -20.36
N GLY A 31 45.30 -11.33 -19.28
CA GLY A 31 44.35 -12.43 -19.17
C GLY A 31 42.89 -11.96 -19.19
N GLY A 32 42.56 -10.99 -18.32
CA GLY A 32 41.21 -10.42 -18.24
C GLY A 32 40.75 -9.75 -19.55
N THR A 33 41.64 -9.04 -20.25
CA THR A 33 41.30 -8.36 -21.51
C THR A 33 40.99 -9.33 -22.65
N ILE A 34 41.69 -10.48 -22.74
CA ILE A 34 41.43 -11.47 -23.79
C ILE A 34 40.08 -12.16 -23.58
N VAL A 35 39.74 -12.55 -22.34
CA VAL A 35 38.43 -13.13 -22.01
C VAL A 35 37.31 -12.10 -22.26
N LEU A 36 37.51 -10.84 -21.85
CA LEU A 36 36.57 -9.75 -22.08
C LEU A 36 36.30 -9.51 -23.59
N VAL A 37 37.34 -9.49 -24.42
CA VAL A 37 37.21 -9.32 -25.87
C VAL A 37 36.48 -10.50 -26.52
N CYS A 38 36.79 -11.74 -26.14
CA CYS A 38 36.11 -12.93 -26.67
C CYS A 38 34.61 -12.98 -26.27
N VAL A 39 34.26 -12.60 -25.05
CA VAL A 39 32.86 -12.54 -24.58
C VAL A 39 32.09 -11.40 -25.26
N LEU A 40 32.66 -10.20 -25.36
CA LEU A 40 32.03 -9.04 -26.02
C LEU A 40 31.86 -9.22 -27.54
N ALA A 41 32.82 -9.86 -28.21
CA ALA A 41 32.70 -10.22 -29.62
C ALA A 41 31.57 -11.24 -29.85
N SER A 42 31.45 -12.24 -28.95
CA SER A 42 30.38 -13.24 -29.00
C SER A 42 29.00 -12.62 -28.78
N ALA A 43 28.87 -11.69 -27.83
CA ALA A 43 27.61 -10.96 -27.59
C ALA A 43 27.20 -10.08 -28.78
N SER A 44 28.17 -9.41 -29.42
CA SER A 44 27.92 -8.53 -30.58
C SER A 44 27.45 -9.28 -31.84
N VAL A 45 27.88 -10.54 -32.02
CA VAL A 45 27.41 -11.43 -33.09
C VAL A 45 25.97 -11.91 -32.86
N VAL A 46 25.51 -12.02 -31.61
CA VAL A 46 24.13 -12.40 -31.27
C VAL A 46 23.17 -11.21 -31.37
N VAL A 47 23.57 -10.02 -30.93
CA VAL A 47 22.72 -8.81 -30.96
C VAL A 47 22.49 -8.26 -32.38
N THR A 48 23.41 -8.50 -33.33
CA THR A 48 23.29 -8.01 -34.72
C THR A 48 22.33 -8.82 -35.61
N ARG A 49 21.59 -9.80 -35.05
CA ARG A 49 20.65 -10.65 -35.82
C ARG A 49 19.18 -10.60 -35.40
N THR A 50 18.69 -9.46 -34.89
CA THR A 50 17.23 -9.21 -34.73
C THR A 50 16.76 -7.85 -35.26
N ARG A 51 16.35 -7.85 -36.55
CA ARG A 51 15.47 -6.91 -37.30
C ARG A 51 15.72 -5.37 -37.22
N PRO A 52 15.46 -4.63 -38.33
CA PRO A 52 15.75 -3.20 -38.42
C PRO A 52 14.82 -2.34 -37.55
N SER A 53 15.34 -1.22 -37.04
CA SER A 53 14.55 -0.25 -36.26
C SER A 53 13.51 0.47 -37.13
N ARG A 54 12.45 0.97 -36.48
CA ARG A 54 11.33 1.70 -37.10
C ARG A 54 11.73 3.07 -37.66
N GLU A 55 12.94 3.54 -37.43
CA GLU A 55 13.40 4.89 -37.77
C GLU A 55 13.75 5.04 -39.26
N ALA A 56 14.08 3.93 -39.95
CA ALA A 56 14.36 3.91 -41.39
C ALA A 56 13.14 4.19 -42.30
N ARG A 57 11.96 4.51 -41.75
CA ARG A 57 10.76 4.90 -42.51
C ARG A 57 10.38 6.38 -42.41
N ALA A 58 11.01 7.17 -41.55
CA ALA A 58 10.65 8.58 -41.33
C ALA A 58 11.42 9.58 -42.24
N ALA A 59 12.31 9.11 -43.11
CA ALA A 59 13.27 9.95 -43.84
C ALA A 59 13.02 10.02 -45.38
N ARG A 60 11.80 9.74 -45.86
CA ARG A 60 11.51 9.74 -47.31
C ARG A 60 10.18 10.39 -47.75
N GLU A 61 9.60 11.26 -46.95
CA GLU A 61 8.60 12.23 -47.41
C GLU A 61 8.99 13.62 -46.89
N LYS A 62 9.15 14.57 -47.82
CA LYS A 62 9.49 15.98 -47.58
C LYS A 62 8.93 16.77 -48.77
N PHE A 63 8.50 18.02 -48.52
CA PHE A 63 7.76 18.91 -49.43
C PHE A 63 6.29 18.48 -49.63
N ASP A 64 5.27 19.30 -49.42
CA ASP A 64 5.19 20.76 -49.11
C ASP A 64 4.25 21.01 -47.89
N ALA A 65 4.00 22.22 -47.34
CA ALA A 65 4.16 23.58 -47.86
C ALA A 65 4.61 24.61 -46.77
N THR A 66 4.11 25.85 -46.83
CA THR A 66 4.64 27.05 -46.16
C THR A 66 3.56 27.91 -45.45
N VAL A 67 4.01 28.74 -44.48
CA VAL A 67 3.43 30.07 -44.08
C VAL A 67 2.07 30.04 -43.31
N ALA A 68 1.78 30.87 -42.28
CA ALA A 68 2.29 32.22 -41.92
C ALA A 68 2.44 32.49 -40.39
N ASP A 69 3.13 33.58 -40.05
CA ASP A 69 3.20 34.23 -38.74
C ASP A 69 1.85 34.82 -38.24
N HIS A 70 1.71 35.01 -36.92
CA HIS A 70 1.23 36.31 -36.39
C HIS A 70 1.67 36.58 -34.93
N LEU A 71 2.21 37.79 -34.78
CA LEU A 71 2.85 38.47 -33.64
C LEU A 71 1.93 38.86 -32.45
N VAL A 72 2.58 39.17 -31.30
CA VAL A 72 2.29 40.26 -30.32
C VAL A 72 1.18 40.05 -29.23
N PRO A 73 1.34 40.54 -27.97
CA PRO A 73 2.57 40.78 -27.17
C PRO A 73 2.50 40.31 -25.68
N ARG A 74 3.62 40.47 -24.95
CA ARG A 74 3.67 40.47 -23.46
C ARG A 74 3.04 41.73 -22.87
N ALA A 75 2.40 41.60 -21.70
CA ALA A 75 2.07 42.72 -20.81
C ALA A 75 2.93 42.66 -19.53
N THR A 76 3.48 43.81 -19.14
CA THR A 76 4.24 44.05 -17.91
C THR A 76 3.36 44.62 -16.79
N VAL A 77 3.54 44.17 -15.55
CA VAL A 77 3.12 44.87 -14.33
C VAL A 77 4.26 44.82 -13.31
N ALA A 78 4.46 45.91 -12.57
CA ALA A 78 5.58 46.11 -11.64
C ALA A 78 5.12 46.64 -10.27
N GLY A 79 5.94 46.42 -9.24
CA GLY A 79 5.71 46.87 -7.85
C GLY A 79 4.77 45.94 -7.05
N ILE A 80 4.88 45.80 -5.72
CA ILE A 80 5.52 46.67 -4.70
C ILE A 80 6.14 45.81 -3.57
N TYR A 81 7.28 46.24 -3.01
CA TYR A 81 7.91 45.76 -1.76
C TYR A 81 7.51 46.68 -0.58
N PRO A 82 7.44 46.21 0.69
CA PRO A 82 8.61 46.04 1.57
C PRO A 82 8.63 44.67 2.29
N SER A 83 9.73 43.92 2.34
CA SER A 83 10.86 44.07 3.29
C SER A 83 10.43 44.17 4.77
N ASP A 84 10.53 43.05 5.50
CA ASP A 84 11.36 43.09 6.70
C ASP A 84 11.97 41.72 7.04
N SER A 85 13.12 41.77 7.72
CA SER A 85 14.02 40.62 7.87
C SER A 85 13.88 39.91 9.21
N PHE A 86 13.80 38.58 9.21
CA PHE A 86 14.20 37.78 10.37
C PHE A 86 15.09 36.61 9.96
N ARG A 87 16.35 36.69 10.39
CA ARG A 87 17.42 35.74 10.06
C ARG A 87 17.53 34.72 11.19
N SER A 88 16.90 33.56 11.03
CA SER A 88 17.08 32.42 11.93
C SER A 88 17.78 31.29 11.19
N SER A 89 19.00 30.97 11.59
CA SER A 89 19.85 29.97 10.96
C SER A 89 19.63 28.59 11.58
N SER A 90 19.09 27.66 10.79
CA SER A 90 19.25 26.22 11.02
C SER A 90 19.24 25.50 9.67
N ASN A 91 20.41 25.41 9.04
CA ASN A 91 20.61 24.59 7.84
C ASN A 91 20.64 23.11 8.24
N GLU A 92 19.46 22.49 8.37
CA GLU A 92 19.34 21.04 8.16
C GLU A 92 18.84 20.79 6.75
N THR A 93 19.79 20.74 5.81
CA THR A 93 19.58 20.08 4.52
C THR A 93 19.35 18.59 4.76
N VAL A 94 18.09 18.22 5.01
CA VAL A 94 17.63 16.84 4.87
C VAL A 94 17.76 16.49 3.39
N ALA A 95 18.88 15.87 3.04
CA ALA A 95 19.10 15.30 1.73
C ALA A 95 18.11 14.14 1.55
N LEU A 96 16.98 14.42 0.88
CA LEU A 96 16.10 13.41 0.30
C LEU A 96 16.88 12.71 -0.82
N GLY A 97 17.72 11.75 -0.43
CA GLY A 97 18.43 10.87 -1.34
C GLY A 97 17.43 10.04 -2.12
N THR A 98 17.25 10.38 -3.39
CA THR A 98 16.45 9.59 -4.34
C THR A 98 17.11 8.23 -4.52
N SER A 99 16.51 7.19 -3.94
CA SER A 99 17.07 5.83 -3.81
C SER A 99 17.11 5.01 -5.11
N SER A 100 17.08 5.67 -6.28
CA SER A 100 17.15 5.01 -7.59
C SER A 100 18.54 4.48 -7.96
N SER A 101 19.61 4.94 -7.30
CA SER A 101 20.98 4.46 -7.55
C SER A 101 21.27 3.06 -7.00
N GLY A 102 20.49 2.57 -6.02
CA GLY A 102 20.76 1.29 -5.36
C GLY A 102 20.66 0.07 -6.28
N SER A 103 19.70 0.06 -7.22
CA SER A 103 19.51 -1.07 -8.15
C SER A 103 20.53 -1.10 -9.28
N GLU A 104 20.99 0.05 -9.76
CA GLU A 104 22.05 0.12 -10.78
C GLU A 104 23.39 -0.30 -10.18
N ASN A 105 23.70 0.17 -8.96
CA ASN A 105 24.87 -0.26 -8.22
C ASN A 105 24.87 -1.78 -7.99
N PHE A 106 23.75 -2.37 -7.53
CA PHE A 106 23.69 -3.82 -7.26
C PHE A 106 24.08 -4.67 -8.47
N PHE A 107 23.55 -4.39 -9.67
CA PHE A 107 23.94 -5.15 -10.87
C PHE A 107 25.40 -4.92 -11.27
N SER A 108 25.94 -3.71 -11.09
CA SER A 108 27.34 -3.41 -11.38
C SER A 108 28.32 -4.06 -10.40
N GLU A 109 28.04 -4.04 -9.09
CA GLU A 109 28.84 -4.68 -8.05
C GLU A 109 28.77 -6.21 -8.19
N TRP A 110 27.58 -6.76 -8.45
CA TRP A 110 27.41 -8.17 -8.78
C TRP A 110 28.26 -8.54 -10.00
N TRP A 111 28.18 -7.78 -11.10
CA TRP A 111 28.97 -8.04 -12.30
C TRP A 111 30.49 -7.94 -12.05
N LEU A 112 30.95 -6.99 -11.23
CA LEU A 112 32.36 -6.86 -10.85
C LEU A 112 32.84 -8.05 -10.01
N VAL A 113 32.12 -8.42 -8.96
CA VAL A 113 32.45 -9.57 -8.10
C VAL A 113 32.48 -10.87 -8.90
N TRP A 114 31.52 -11.09 -9.80
CA TRP A 114 31.56 -12.26 -10.68
C TRP A 114 32.68 -12.18 -11.72
N GLY A 115 33.01 -10.99 -12.23
CA GLY A 115 34.15 -10.78 -13.11
C GLY A 115 35.49 -11.14 -12.46
N GLU A 116 35.67 -10.77 -11.19
CA GLU A 116 36.85 -11.15 -10.39
C GLU A 116 36.90 -12.67 -10.14
N ILE A 117 35.79 -13.29 -9.73
CA ILE A 117 35.70 -14.76 -9.56
C ILE A 117 36.05 -15.49 -10.86
N TRP A 118 35.54 -15.05 -12.01
CA TRP A 118 35.86 -15.65 -13.31
C TRP A 118 37.32 -15.42 -13.73
N ALA A 119 37.92 -14.30 -13.35
CA ALA A 119 39.34 -14.04 -13.58
C ALA A 119 40.22 -14.96 -12.72
N GLU A 120 39.93 -15.12 -11.43
CA GLU A 120 40.67 -16.02 -10.53
C GLU A 120 40.53 -17.49 -10.93
N VAL A 121 39.32 -17.95 -11.27
CA VAL A 121 39.10 -19.31 -11.80
C VAL A 121 39.83 -19.51 -13.13
N GLY A 122 39.86 -18.49 -14.00
CA GLY A 122 40.60 -18.50 -15.25
C GLY A 122 42.12 -18.58 -15.06
N GLU A 123 42.69 -17.75 -14.19
CA GLU A 123 44.12 -17.77 -13.85
C GLU A 123 44.52 -19.14 -13.24
N GLY A 124 43.76 -19.63 -12.25
CA GLY A 124 44.03 -20.93 -11.62
C GLY A 124 43.92 -22.13 -12.57
N PHE A 125 42.96 -22.11 -13.50
CA PHE A 125 42.84 -23.15 -14.54
C PHE A 125 44.01 -23.10 -15.53
N CYS A 126 44.47 -21.91 -15.93
CA CYS A 126 45.63 -21.75 -16.79
C CYS A 126 46.92 -22.23 -16.12
N ASP A 127 47.13 -21.88 -14.84
CA ASP A 127 48.31 -22.32 -14.09
C ASP A 127 48.31 -23.85 -13.89
N HIS A 128 47.17 -24.46 -13.56
CA HIS A 128 47.05 -25.92 -13.45
C HIS A 128 47.37 -26.65 -14.77
N LEU A 129 46.88 -26.15 -15.92
CA LEU A 129 47.19 -26.73 -17.23
C LEU A 129 48.68 -26.58 -17.59
N MET A 130 49.31 -25.44 -17.26
CA MET A 130 50.75 -25.26 -17.49
C MET A 130 51.59 -26.22 -16.64
N GLU A 131 51.21 -26.45 -15.38
CA GLU A 131 51.89 -27.36 -14.47
C GLU A 131 51.71 -28.83 -14.89
N ALA A 132 50.47 -29.27 -15.11
CA ALA A 132 50.12 -30.66 -15.44
C ALA A 132 50.72 -31.17 -16.75
N HIS A 133 51.07 -30.28 -17.69
CA HIS A 133 51.60 -30.63 -19.01
C HIS A 133 53.01 -30.08 -19.30
N HIS A 134 53.68 -29.48 -18.31
CA HIS A 134 55.05 -28.96 -18.41
C HIS A 134 55.30 -28.02 -19.62
N TRP A 135 54.37 -27.10 -19.90
CA TRP A 135 54.44 -26.28 -21.11
C TRP A 135 55.43 -25.12 -21.01
N SER A 136 56.26 -24.95 -22.06
CA SER A 136 57.12 -23.77 -22.19
C SER A 136 56.30 -22.52 -22.57
N THR A 137 56.69 -21.37 -22.01
CA THR A 137 55.97 -20.09 -22.18
C THR A 137 55.85 -19.61 -23.63
N ALA A 138 56.78 -19.99 -24.52
CA ALA A 138 56.77 -19.58 -25.93
C ALA A 138 55.79 -20.39 -26.80
N SER A 139 55.55 -21.66 -26.47
CA SER A 139 54.59 -22.53 -27.17
C SER A 139 53.16 -22.49 -26.59
N CYS A 140 53.01 -21.92 -25.39
CA CYS A 140 51.80 -22.00 -24.59
C CYS A 140 50.58 -21.37 -25.29
N CYS A 141 50.70 -20.12 -25.79
CA CYS A 141 49.56 -19.38 -26.34
C CYS A 141 48.83 -20.11 -27.48
N ASN A 142 49.54 -20.64 -28.47
CA ASN A 142 48.90 -21.34 -29.59
C ASN A 142 48.27 -22.66 -29.16
N ARG A 143 48.82 -23.39 -28.18
CA ARG A 143 48.20 -24.63 -27.67
C ARG A 143 46.99 -24.35 -26.80
N VAL A 144 47.06 -23.37 -25.90
CA VAL A 144 45.91 -22.92 -25.09
C VAL A 144 44.76 -22.43 -25.99
N VAL A 145 45.05 -21.67 -27.05
CA VAL A 145 44.03 -21.26 -28.02
C VAL A 145 43.41 -22.48 -28.73
N MET A 146 44.21 -23.47 -29.15
CA MET A 146 43.68 -24.67 -29.79
C MET A 146 42.85 -25.55 -28.84
N GLU A 147 43.24 -25.69 -27.57
CA GLU A 147 42.43 -26.41 -26.58
C GLU A 147 41.15 -25.66 -26.22
N VAL A 148 41.18 -24.32 -26.06
CA VAL A 148 39.95 -23.53 -25.88
C VAL A 148 39.03 -23.62 -27.10
N LEU A 149 39.56 -23.72 -28.31
CA LEU A 149 38.78 -23.95 -29.53
C LEU A 149 38.23 -25.39 -29.63
N ASN A 150 38.91 -26.37 -29.04
CA ASN A 150 38.47 -27.77 -28.94
C ASN A 150 37.33 -27.88 -27.90
N GLU A 151 37.55 -27.33 -26.70
CA GLU A 151 36.63 -27.32 -25.56
C GLU A 151 35.50 -26.30 -25.65
N ARG A 152 35.45 -25.46 -26.70
CA ARG A 152 34.42 -24.42 -26.87
C ARG A 152 32.98 -24.92 -26.69
N GLY A 153 32.70 -26.17 -27.07
CA GLY A 153 31.39 -26.80 -26.88
C GLY A 153 31.04 -26.97 -25.40
N ASN A 154 31.98 -27.48 -24.61
CA ASN A 154 31.84 -27.65 -23.17
C ASN A 154 31.79 -26.30 -22.43
N ILE A 155 32.57 -25.31 -22.88
CA ILE A 155 32.53 -23.93 -22.35
C ILE A 155 31.14 -23.31 -22.59
N TYR A 156 30.61 -23.36 -23.81
CA TYR A 156 29.27 -22.84 -24.11
C TYR A 156 28.16 -23.60 -23.39
N PHE A 157 28.28 -24.92 -23.24
CA PHE A 157 27.33 -25.74 -22.51
C PHE A 157 27.33 -25.40 -21.01
N GLY A 158 28.51 -25.25 -20.39
CA GLY A 158 28.66 -24.81 -19.01
C GLY A 158 28.08 -23.41 -18.77
N ALA A 159 28.37 -22.46 -19.67
CA ALA A 159 27.80 -21.11 -19.63
C ALA A 159 26.27 -21.12 -19.78
N ALA A 160 25.72 -21.97 -20.66
CA ALA A 160 24.28 -22.13 -20.83
C ALA A 160 23.61 -22.74 -19.58
N ILE A 161 24.21 -23.77 -18.96
CA ILE A 161 23.74 -24.32 -17.69
C ILE A 161 23.78 -23.24 -16.60
N PHE A 162 24.88 -22.50 -16.47
CA PHE A 162 25.01 -21.43 -15.48
C PHE A 162 23.93 -20.36 -15.66
N PHE A 163 23.68 -19.92 -16.89
CA PHE A 163 22.59 -18.98 -17.21
C PHE A 163 21.20 -19.55 -16.85
N LEU A 164 20.93 -20.82 -17.17
CA LEU A 164 19.67 -21.47 -16.83
C LEU A 164 19.48 -21.64 -15.32
N CYS A 165 20.53 -22.00 -14.58
CA CYS A 165 20.53 -22.07 -13.12
C CYS A 165 20.32 -20.69 -12.50
N GLY A 166 21.02 -19.66 -12.98
CA GLY A 166 20.82 -18.26 -12.54
C GLY A 166 19.40 -17.77 -12.81
N ALA A 167 18.86 -18.02 -14.01
CA ALA A 167 17.48 -17.70 -14.35
C ALA A 167 16.46 -18.46 -13.49
N ALA A 168 16.72 -19.74 -13.17
CA ALA A 168 15.88 -20.54 -12.28
C ALA A 168 15.91 -20.02 -10.84
N VAL A 169 17.06 -19.57 -10.33
CA VAL A 169 17.19 -18.93 -9.01
C VAL A 169 16.44 -17.60 -8.98
N VAL A 170 16.61 -16.73 -9.99
CA VAL A 170 15.88 -15.45 -10.10
C VAL A 170 14.37 -15.67 -10.21
N PHE A 171 13.92 -16.62 -11.02
CA PHE A 171 12.50 -16.95 -11.17
C PHE A 171 11.93 -17.58 -9.90
N GLY A 172 12.68 -18.47 -9.24
CA GLY A 172 12.31 -19.07 -7.96
C GLY A 172 12.17 -18.02 -6.86
N ALA A 173 13.13 -17.10 -6.76
CA ALA A 173 13.06 -15.96 -5.85
C ALA A 173 11.82 -15.09 -6.13
N PHE A 174 11.58 -14.73 -7.39
CA PHE A 174 10.41 -13.96 -7.84
C PHE A 174 9.06 -14.65 -7.49
N GLU A 175 8.95 -15.96 -7.68
CA GLU A 175 7.76 -16.72 -7.28
C GLU A 175 7.61 -16.88 -5.75
N VAL A 176 8.71 -16.92 -4.99
CA VAL A 176 8.68 -16.83 -3.52
C VAL A 176 8.20 -15.43 -3.09
N GLY A 177 8.76 -14.36 -3.66
CA GLY A 177 8.37 -12.97 -3.39
C GLY A 177 6.87 -12.73 -3.60
N LYS A 178 6.32 -13.19 -4.73
CA LYS A 178 4.87 -13.14 -5.01
C LYS A 178 4.00 -13.89 -4.00
N ARG A 179 4.54 -14.92 -3.33
CA ARG A 179 3.83 -15.70 -2.31
C ARG A 179 3.94 -15.08 -0.93
N THR A 180 5.04 -14.39 -0.62
CA THR A 180 5.27 -13.70 0.65
C THR A 180 4.60 -12.32 0.69
N VAL A 181 4.74 -11.52 -0.37
CA VAL A 181 4.16 -10.18 -0.47
C VAL A 181 2.97 -10.22 -1.44
N PRO A 182 1.73 -9.96 -0.97
CA PRO A 182 0.56 -10.05 -1.81
C PRO A 182 0.48 -8.89 -2.80
N SER A 183 0.28 -9.19 -4.08
CA SER A 183 0.34 -8.18 -5.15
C SER A 183 -0.58 -6.97 -4.90
N PRO A 184 -0.12 -5.74 -5.20
CA PRO A 184 -0.91 -4.51 -5.09
C PRO A 184 -2.10 -4.50 -6.07
N PRO A 185 -3.10 -3.64 -5.86
CA PRO A 185 -4.14 -3.35 -6.85
C PRO A 185 -3.53 -2.86 -8.18
N ARG A 186 -4.11 -3.29 -9.31
CA ARG A 186 -3.63 -2.90 -10.65
C ARG A 186 -3.74 -1.39 -10.94
N SER A 187 -4.51 -0.65 -10.15
CA SER A 187 -4.67 0.80 -10.26
C SER A 187 -3.49 1.59 -9.68
N TRP A 188 -2.63 0.96 -8.87
CA TRP A 188 -1.53 1.63 -8.20
C TRP A 188 -0.44 2.05 -9.18
N LYS A 189 0.08 3.26 -9.01
CA LYS A 189 1.09 3.83 -9.92
C LYS A 189 2.50 3.32 -9.58
N ASN A 190 2.74 2.93 -8.33
CA ASN A 190 4.04 2.50 -7.83
C ASN A 190 4.39 1.02 -8.12
N TRP A 191 4.05 0.51 -9.30
CA TRP A 191 4.37 -0.88 -9.68
C TRP A 191 5.81 -0.99 -10.19
N GLN A 192 6.77 -0.95 -9.27
CA GLN A 192 8.19 -1.19 -9.56
C GLN A 192 8.45 -2.70 -9.68
N LEU A 193 9.06 -3.12 -10.80
CA LEU A 193 9.35 -4.52 -11.17
C LEU A 193 10.39 -5.23 -10.27
N LEU A 194 10.79 -4.65 -9.14
CA LEU A 194 11.70 -5.26 -8.17
C LEU A 194 11.15 -5.28 -6.72
N ARG A 195 9.99 -4.67 -6.44
CA ARG A 195 9.38 -4.62 -5.09
C ARG A 195 8.59 -5.89 -4.72
N PHE A 196 9.05 -7.07 -5.14
CA PHE A 196 8.38 -8.34 -4.77
C PHE A 196 8.71 -8.81 -3.34
N PHE A 197 9.65 -8.14 -2.67
CA PHE A 197 10.09 -8.46 -1.31
C PHE A 197 9.94 -7.31 -0.31
N ASP A 198 9.54 -6.12 -0.78
CA ASP A 198 9.43 -4.93 0.05
C ASP A 198 8.06 -4.27 -0.12
N ASP A 199 7.31 -4.23 0.98
CA ASP A 199 6.04 -3.54 1.11
C ASP A 199 6.14 -2.25 1.94
N ASN A 200 7.35 -1.85 2.36
CA ASN A 200 7.61 -0.64 3.15
C ASN A 200 7.59 0.63 2.30
N PHE A 201 6.47 0.89 1.64
CA PHE A 201 6.22 2.14 0.91
C PHE A 201 4.87 2.75 1.28
N TYR A 202 4.80 4.08 1.16
CA TYR A 202 3.64 4.90 1.42
C TYR A 202 3.60 6.07 0.43
N GLU A 203 2.56 6.14 -0.39
CA GLU A 203 2.32 7.27 -1.29
C GLU A 203 0.86 7.75 -1.22
N GLU A 204 0.67 9.06 -1.36
CA GLU A 204 -0.63 9.71 -1.51
C GLU A 204 -0.76 10.18 -2.96
N VAL A 205 -1.62 9.52 -3.73
CA VAL A 205 -1.81 9.81 -5.16
C VAL A 205 -3.09 10.60 -5.36
N ASP A 206 -2.99 11.85 -5.83
CA ASP A 206 -4.16 12.61 -6.25
C ASP A 206 -4.78 11.96 -7.50
N VAL A 207 -6.01 11.52 -7.34
CA VAL A 207 -6.83 10.87 -8.38
C VAL A 207 -8.11 11.68 -8.65
N THR A 208 -8.16 12.95 -8.27
CA THR A 208 -9.34 13.82 -8.40
C THR A 208 -9.77 13.97 -9.86
N LYS A 209 -8.83 14.05 -10.80
CA LYS A 209 -9.14 14.09 -12.24
C LYS A 209 -9.69 12.75 -12.78
N GLU A 210 -9.32 11.64 -12.14
CA GLU A 210 -9.64 10.28 -12.57
C GLU A 210 -10.99 9.81 -11.98
N LEU A 211 -11.26 10.19 -10.72
CA LEU A 211 -12.36 9.65 -9.91
C LEU A 211 -13.28 10.73 -9.29
N GLY A 212 -12.95 12.02 -9.36
CA GLY A 212 -13.69 13.10 -8.67
C GLY A 212 -15.19 13.10 -8.94
N ASP A 213 -15.60 13.06 -10.21
CA ASP A 213 -17.01 12.97 -10.61
C ASP A 213 -17.70 11.69 -10.11
N THR A 214 -16.99 10.56 -10.13
CA THR A 214 -17.53 9.27 -9.71
C THR A 214 -17.69 9.18 -8.20
N ILE A 215 -16.76 9.76 -7.44
CA ILE A 215 -16.84 9.88 -5.99
C ILE A 215 -17.90 10.92 -5.59
N GLN A 216 -18.06 12.01 -6.34
CA GLN A 216 -19.16 12.95 -6.16
C GLN A 216 -20.50 12.23 -6.31
N GLU A 217 -20.71 11.49 -7.40
CA GLU A 217 -21.95 10.75 -7.63
C GLU A 217 -22.19 9.66 -6.56
N LEU A 218 -21.13 9.04 -6.04
CA LEU A 218 -21.23 8.13 -4.90
C LEU A 218 -21.62 8.85 -3.59
N LEU A 219 -21.11 10.05 -3.31
CA LEU A 219 -21.56 10.86 -2.17
C LEU A 219 -23.01 11.32 -2.34
N ASP A 220 -23.41 11.74 -3.54
CA ASP A 220 -24.80 12.13 -3.87
C ASP A 220 -25.77 10.98 -3.53
N LEU A 221 -25.45 9.75 -3.99
CA LEU A 221 -26.25 8.54 -3.78
C LEU A 221 -26.31 8.07 -2.32
N THR A 222 -25.32 8.44 -1.50
CA THR A 222 -25.15 7.95 -0.11
C THR A 222 -25.34 9.03 0.95
N THR A 223 -25.83 10.22 0.53
CA THR A 223 -26.18 11.34 1.41
C THR A 223 -27.70 11.50 1.50
N ASP A 224 -28.30 10.95 2.56
CA ASP A 224 -29.74 11.12 2.79
C ASP A 224 -30.03 12.51 3.40
N LYS A 225 -30.38 13.47 2.53
CA LYS A 225 -30.74 14.84 2.89
C LYS A 225 -31.85 14.93 3.96
N LYS A 226 -32.70 13.89 4.10
CA LYS A 226 -33.78 13.82 5.11
C LYS A 226 -33.31 13.33 6.48
N LYS A 227 -32.12 12.73 6.58
CA LYS A 227 -31.50 12.24 7.83
C LYS A 227 -30.36 13.15 8.31
N MET A 228 -29.71 13.89 7.41
CA MET A 228 -28.72 14.92 7.77
C MET A 228 -29.29 15.94 8.78
N GLY A 229 -28.57 16.18 9.88
CA GLY A 229 -29.03 17.05 10.96
C GLY A 229 -29.90 16.36 12.02
N LYS A 230 -30.04 15.02 12.00
CA LYS A 230 -30.89 14.26 12.92
C LYS A 230 -30.12 13.22 13.73
N GLY A 231 -30.68 12.87 14.88
CA GLY A 231 -30.06 11.97 15.85
C GLY A 231 -29.02 12.69 16.71
N MET A 232 -28.48 11.99 17.71
CA MET A 232 -27.52 12.54 18.67
C MET A 232 -26.25 13.03 17.96
N ASP A 233 -25.56 12.11 17.28
CA ASP A 233 -24.29 12.35 16.59
C ASP A 233 -24.38 13.44 15.50
N GLY A 234 -25.50 13.47 14.78
CA GLY A 234 -25.69 14.32 13.59
C GLY A 234 -26.40 15.65 13.84
N SER A 235 -26.86 15.93 15.07
CA SER A 235 -27.70 17.09 15.42
C SER A 235 -27.09 18.46 15.08
N PHE A 236 -25.76 18.55 14.98
CA PHE A 236 -25.03 19.77 14.63
C PHE A 236 -25.05 20.08 13.11
N ALA A 237 -25.37 19.11 12.25
CA ALA A 237 -25.20 19.22 10.81
C ALA A 237 -26.35 19.99 10.11
N THR A 238 -26.12 21.27 9.82
CA THR A 238 -27.05 22.13 9.08
C THR A 238 -27.07 21.85 7.57
N HIS A 239 -25.92 21.45 7.00
CA HIS A 239 -25.74 21.20 5.58
C HIS A 239 -26.59 20.01 5.05
N LYS A 240 -26.78 19.95 3.73
CA LYS A 240 -27.60 18.94 3.03
C LYS A 240 -26.96 18.38 1.76
N GLY A 241 -25.74 18.77 1.41
CA GLY A 241 -24.95 18.19 0.33
C GLY A 241 -23.46 18.19 0.65
N MET A 242 -22.67 17.49 -0.17
CA MET A 242 -21.23 17.38 -0.02
C MET A 242 -20.63 17.56 -1.42
N ARG A 243 -19.71 18.51 -1.60
CA ARG A 243 -19.03 18.75 -2.88
C ARG A 243 -17.58 18.29 -2.78
N VAL A 244 -17.20 17.28 -3.54
CA VAL A 244 -15.82 16.77 -3.62
C VAL A 244 -14.89 17.90 -4.04
N LEU A 245 -13.83 18.10 -3.26
CA LEU A 245 -12.73 19.01 -3.56
C LEU A 245 -11.51 18.22 -4.06
N GLN A 246 -11.24 17.07 -3.44
CA GLN A 246 -10.08 16.25 -3.73
C GLN A 246 -10.35 14.77 -3.40
N VAL A 247 -9.84 13.87 -4.24
CA VAL A 247 -9.81 12.43 -3.99
C VAL A 247 -8.35 11.99 -4.02
N THR A 248 -7.86 11.53 -2.87
CA THR A 248 -6.50 11.00 -2.72
C THR A 248 -6.56 9.49 -2.52
N ARG A 249 -5.93 8.72 -3.41
CA ARG A 249 -5.73 7.28 -3.22
C ARG A 249 -4.52 7.05 -2.30
N ILE A 250 -4.67 6.18 -1.32
CA ILE A 250 -3.58 5.79 -0.41
C ILE A 250 -2.94 4.51 -0.95
N GLU A 251 -1.65 4.57 -1.29
CA GLU A 251 -0.84 3.44 -1.75
C GLU A 251 0.17 3.08 -0.65
N ASN A 252 -0.31 2.35 0.37
CA ASN A 252 0.47 1.91 1.54
C ASN A 252 0.67 0.38 1.49
N GLY A 253 1.89 -0.05 1.19
CA GLY A 253 2.20 -1.45 0.96
C GLY A 253 2.00 -2.32 2.21
N ARG A 254 2.55 -1.92 3.36
CA ARG A 254 2.46 -2.69 4.63
C ARG A 254 1.02 -2.89 5.08
N LEU A 255 0.20 -1.85 4.99
CA LEU A 255 -1.23 -1.93 5.31
C LEU A 255 -1.97 -2.82 4.32
N TRP A 256 -1.66 -2.74 3.03
CA TRP A 256 -2.25 -3.60 2.02
C TRP A 256 -1.88 -5.07 2.24
N SER A 257 -0.62 -5.36 2.58
CA SER A 257 -0.16 -6.70 2.94
C SER A 257 -0.89 -7.26 4.14
N ALA A 258 -0.94 -6.50 5.25
CA ALA A 258 -1.66 -6.91 6.46
C ALA A 258 -3.14 -7.20 6.18
N TYR A 259 -3.82 -6.28 5.47
CA TYR A 259 -5.20 -6.42 5.05
C TYR A 259 -5.41 -7.65 4.15
N LYS A 260 -4.56 -7.85 3.14
CA LYS A 260 -4.66 -8.96 2.18
C LYS A 260 -4.38 -10.30 2.83
N THR A 261 -3.45 -10.39 3.76
CA THR A 261 -3.14 -11.61 4.51
C THR A 261 -4.33 -12.00 5.38
N LEU A 262 -4.88 -11.07 6.18
CA LEU A 262 -6.08 -11.32 6.98
C LEU A 262 -7.28 -11.72 6.09
N ARG A 263 -7.57 -10.93 5.04
CA ARG A 263 -8.62 -11.23 4.06
C ARG A 263 -8.41 -12.57 3.36
N SER A 264 -7.17 -13.05 3.21
CA SER A 264 -6.89 -14.34 2.57
C SER A 264 -7.06 -15.51 3.53
N GLY A 265 -6.65 -15.38 4.80
CA GLY A 265 -6.85 -16.38 5.85
C GLY A 265 -8.31 -16.55 6.29
N MET A 266 -9.14 -15.50 6.21
CA MET A 266 -10.56 -15.58 6.56
C MET A 266 -11.31 -16.61 5.67
N PRO A 267 -12.06 -17.59 6.23
CA PRO A 267 -12.84 -18.54 5.45
C PRO A 267 -13.90 -17.88 4.53
N HIS A 268 -14.37 -18.62 3.53
CA HIS A 268 -15.49 -18.16 2.71
C HIS A 268 -16.80 -18.16 3.52
N THR A 269 -17.64 -17.16 3.29
CA THR A 269 -18.90 -16.98 4.03
C THR A 269 -19.82 -18.19 3.88
N PHE A 270 -19.96 -18.70 2.66
CA PHE A 270 -20.70 -19.93 2.38
C PHE A 270 -20.13 -21.17 3.11
N THR A 271 -18.81 -21.25 3.32
CA THR A 271 -18.20 -22.34 4.08
C THR A 271 -18.58 -22.25 5.56
N LYS A 272 -18.50 -21.06 6.18
CA LYS A 272 -18.95 -20.84 7.56
C LYS A 272 -20.46 -21.08 7.71
N MET A 273 -21.28 -20.63 6.76
CA MET A 273 -22.74 -20.76 6.80
C MET A 273 -23.23 -22.21 6.88
N ARG A 274 -22.46 -23.15 6.30
CA ARG A 274 -22.77 -24.59 6.36
C ARG A 274 -22.62 -25.19 7.76
N ALA A 275 -21.91 -24.53 8.67
CA ALA A 275 -21.76 -24.95 10.07
C ALA A 275 -22.88 -24.40 10.98
N PHE A 276 -23.83 -23.63 10.43
CA PHE A 276 -24.95 -23.08 11.19
C PHE A 276 -26.24 -23.86 10.96
N GLU A 277 -27.06 -23.91 12.01
CA GLU A 277 -28.38 -24.54 12.02
C GLU A 277 -29.38 -23.59 12.71
N GLY A 278 -30.67 -23.79 12.46
CA GLY A 278 -31.77 -23.01 13.06
C GLY A 278 -31.62 -21.48 12.91
N ASP A 279 -32.09 -20.76 13.93
CA ASP A 279 -32.13 -19.30 14.02
C ASP A 279 -30.77 -18.63 13.77
N VAL A 280 -29.66 -19.26 14.16
CA VAL A 280 -28.31 -18.71 13.97
C VAL A 280 -27.99 -18.61 12.48
N LYS A 281 -28.38 -19.63 11.71
CA LYS A 281 -28.22 -19.65 10.25
C LYS A 281 -29.08 -18.57 9.60
N GLU A 282 -30.35 -18.47 9.96
CA GLU A 282 -31.27 -17.46 9.41
C GLU A 282 -30.75 -16.04 9.65
N ARG A 283 -30.35 -15.72 10.90
CA ARG A 283 -29.77 -14.41 11.24
C ARG A 283 -28.48 -14.12 10.47
N ALA A 284 -27.63 -15.12 10.24
CA ALA A 284 -26.40 -14.97 9.47
C ALA A 284 -26.65 -14.80 7.97
N GLU A 285 -27.64 -15.50 7.40
CA GLU A 285 -28.09 -15.34 6.01
C GLU A 285 -28.70 -13.95 5.80
N ASP A 286 -29.58 -13.50 6.70
CA ASP A 286 -30.13 -12.14 6.70
C ASP A 286 -29.03 -11.08 6.82
N ALA A 287 -28.08 -11.24 7.75
CA ALA A 287 -26.93 -10.35 7.87
C ALA A 287 -26.10 -10.25 6.57
N CYS A 288 -25.87 -11.38 5.88
CA CYS A 288 -25.23 -11.40 4.56
C CYS A 288 -26.09 -10.72 3.48
N ASN A 289 -27.42 -10.86 3.54
CA ASN A 289 -28.34 -10.19 2.63
C ASN A 289 -28.39 -8.67 2.86
N VAL A 290 -28.34 -8.21 4.12
CA VAL A 290 -28.25 -6.78 4.50
C VAL A 290 -26.98 -6.14 3.90
N ILE A 291 -25.82 -6.81 3.97
CA ILE A 291 -24.58 -6.36 3.31
C ILE A 291 -24.79 -6.26 1.80
N ARG A 292 -25.22 -7.34 1.15
CA ARG A 292 -25.38 -7.42 -0.31
C ARG A 292 -26.32 -6.34 -0.83
N ASN A 293 -27.48 -6.21 -0.19
CA ASN A 293 -28.53 -5.27 -0.56
C ASN A 293 -28.13 -3.82 -0.26
N GLY A 294 -27.22 -3.58 0.68
CA GLY A 294 -26.77 -2.24 1.04
C GLY A 294 -25.99 -1.51 -0.05
N GLN A 295 -25.26 -2.23 -0.90
CA GLN A 295 -24.52 -1.63 -2.02
C GLN A 295 -25.28 -1.64 -3.35
N LEU A 296 -26.46 -2.28 -3.44
CA LEU A 296 -27.26 -2.31 -4.68
C LEU A 296 -27.69 -0.91 -5.16
N PRO A 297 -28.12 0.05 -4.31
CA PRO A 297 -28.48 1.38 -4.76
C PRO A 297 -27.33 2.11 -5.46
N TRP A 298 -26.07 1.88 -5.04
CA TRP A 298 -24.91 2.55 -5.62
C TRP A 298 -24.64 2.07 -7.05
N GLN A 299 -25.02 0.83 -7.36
CA GLN A 299 -24.85 0.21 -8.69
C GLN A 299 -25.91 0.67 -9.71
N GLN A 300 -26.86 1.51 -9.32
CA GLN A 300 -27.80 2.15 -10.24
C GLN A 300 -27.09 3.19 -11.14
N SER A 301 -26.04 3.83 -10.64
CA SER A 301 -25.13 4.63 -11.48
C SER A 301 -24.16 3.74 -12.25
N ALA A 302 -24.08 3.95 -13.56
CA ALA A 302 -23.12 3.25 -14.42
C ALA A 302 -21.66 3.59 -14.05
N LYS A 303 -21.36 4.86 -13.69
CA LYS A 303 -20.01 5.29 -13.29
C LYS A 303 -19.59 4.60 -11.99
N VAL A 304 -20.44 4.69 -10.96
CA VAL A 304 -20.17 4.10 -9.64
C VAL A 304 -20.12 2.57 -9.73
N LYS A 305 -20.99 1.94 -10.52
CA LYS A 305 -20.93 0.48 -10.78
C LYS A 305 -19.61 0.05 -11.42
N THR A 306 -19.15 0.77 -12.45
CA THR A 306 -17.88 0.47 -13.14
C THR A 306 -16.69 0.64 -12.17
N PHE A 307 -16.71 1.71 -11.37
CA PHE A 307 -15.72 1.91 -10.31
C PHE A 307 -15.72 0.75 -9.29
N MET A 308 -16.86 0.41 -8.71
CA MET A 308 -17.01 -0.70 -7.75
C MET A 308 -16.55 -2.04 -8.33
N GLN A 309 -16.82 -2.32 -9.60
CA GLN A 309 -16.33 -3.50 -10.31
C GLN A 309 -14.79 -3.48 -10.49
N SER A 310 -14.21 -2.32 -10.82
CA SER A 310 -12.75 -2.19 -10.97
C SER A 310 -11.97 -2.49 -9.69
N LEU A 311 -12.59 -2.31 -8.51
CA LEU A 311 -11.99 -2.62 -7.22
C LEU A 311 -11.80 -4.13 -6.98
N ASN A 312 -12.50 -5.01 -7.70
CA ASN A 312 -12.43 -6.47 -7.56
C ASN A 312 -12.61 -6.95 -6.10
N LEU A 313 -13.69 -6.48 -5.46
CA LEU A 313 -14.08 -6.83 -4.10
C LEU A 313 -14.54 -8.30 -4.02
N ARG A 314 -14.05 -9.05 -3.02
CA ARG A 314 -14.38 -10.46 -2.81
C ARG A 314 -15.72 -10.65 -2.11
N ALA A 315 -16.80 -10.71 -2.89
CA ALA A 315 -18.15 -11.03 -2.42
C ALA A 315 -18.21 -12.31 -1.55
N SER A 316 -17.42 -13.34 -1.86
CA SER A 316 -17.36 -14.60 -1.09
C SER A 316 -16.72 -14.49 0.30
N LYS A 317 -16.28 -13.29 0.71
CA LYS A 317 -15.80 -12.96 2.06
C LYS A 317 -16.51 -11.72 2.63
N ASN A 318 -17.64 -11.33 2.04
CA ASN A 318 -18.33 -10.06 2.31
C ASN A 318 -17.35 -8.87 2.35
N GLU A 319 -16.42 -8.80 1.39
CA GLU A 319 -15.62 -7.61 1.17
C GLU A 319 -16.48 -6.56 0.46
N VAL A 320 -16.63 -5.41 1.11
CA VAL A 320 -17.41 -4.26 0.65
C VAL A 320 -16.60 -2.98 0.77
N LEU A 321 -17.11 -1.92 0.16
CA LEU A 321 -16.57 -0.57 0.29
C LEU A 321 -17.46 0.22 1.25
N LEU A 322 -16.92 0.81 2.31
CA LEU A 322 -17.70 1.54 3.33
C LEU A 322 -17.04 2.86 3.71
N PHE A 323 -17.84 3.78 4.23
CA PHE A 323 -17.38 5.09 4.68
C PHE A 323 -16.91 5.07 6.14
N HIS A 324 -15.87 5.85 6.43
CA HIS A 324 -15.38 6.12 7.78
C HIS A 324 -15.00 7.60 7.91
N GLY A 325 -15.70 8.35 8.76
CA GLY A 325 -15.44 9.78 8.97
C GLY A 325 -14.53 10.02 10.17
N LEU A 326 -13.58 10.94 10.02
CA LEU A 326 -12.61 11.27 11.06
C LEU A 326 -12.33 12.77 11.11
N LYS A 327 -11.98 13.24 12.31
CA LYS A 327 -11.54 14.61 12.57
C LYS A 327 -10.15 14.85 11.93
N GLY A 328 -10.06 15.84 11.03
CA GLY A 328 -8.80 16.36 10.48
C GLY A 328 -8.32 17.64 11.18
N ALA A 329 -7.41 18.39 10.56
CA ALA A 329 -6.98 19.69 11.07
C ALA A 329 -8.15 20.69 11.25
N GLY A 330 -8.07 21.49 12.32
CA GLY A 330 -9.09 22.48 12.68
C GLY A 330 -10.37 21.89 13.29
N ALA A 331 -10.47 20.56 13.47
CA ALA A 331 -11.61 19.95 14.16
C ALA A 331 -11.76 20.50 15.59
N LEU A 332 -13.00 20.82 15.97
CA LEU A 332 -13.33 21.38 17.28
C LEU A 332 -13.82 20.30 18.27
N ASP A 333 -13.61 20.56 19.56
CA ASP A 333 -14.19 19.82 20.69
C ASP A 333 -15.54 20.40 21.14
N ASN A 334 -16.14 19.80 22.19
CA ASN A 334 -17.44 20.22 22.70
C ASN A 334 -17.48 21.64 23.32
N GLN A 335 -16.30 22.26 23.50
CA GLN A 335 -16.10 23.63 23.99
C GLN A 335 -15.79 24.62 22.85
N GLY A 336 -15.71 24.16 21.59
CA GLY A 336 -15.35 24.98 20.43
C GLY A 336 -13.84 25.21 20.29
N LYS A 337 -13.00 24.48 21.02
CA LYS A 337 -11.54 24.59 20.92
C LYS A 337 -10.99 23.67 19.84
N VAL A 338 -10.00 24.14 19.07
CA VAL A 338 -9.28 23.34 18.07
C VAL A 338 -8.54 22.19 18.75
N MET A 339 -8.90 20.96 18.37
CA MET A 339 -8.29 19.71 18.83
C MET A 339 -6.97 19.41 18.11
N TYR A 340 -6.91 19.64 16.79
CA TYR A 340 -5.78 19.32 15.94
C TYR A 340 -5.38 20.55 15.14
N THR A 341 -4.24 21.15 15.44
CA THR A 341 -3.75 22.37 14.78
C THR A 341 -3.21 22.12 13.38
N THR A 342 -2.71 20.92 13.11
CA THR A 342 -2.14 20.48 11.83
C THR A 342 -2.66 19.10 11.47
N ASP A 343 -2.65 18.75 10.18
CA ASP A 343 -3.06 17.41 9.76
C ASP A 343 -2.12 16.34 10.33
N ALA A 344 -0.82 16.63 10.45
CA ALA A 344 0.19 15.71 10.97
C ALA A 344 -0.14 15.17 12.38
N ASN A 345 -0.82 15.98 13.21
CA ASN A 345 -1.23 15.61 14.56
C ASN A 345 -2.69 15.10 14.64
N SER A 346 -3.38 14.95 13.50
CA SER A 346 -4.77 14.52 13.45
C SER A 346 -4.91 13.00 13.24
N PRO A 347 -6.02 12.39 13.72
CA PRO A 347 -6.36 10.99 13.43
C PRO A 347 -6.37 10.67 11.92
N LEU A 348 -6.69 11.66 11.07
CA LEU A 348 -6.66 11.51 9.61
C LEU A 348 -5.29 11.03 9.11
N GLN A 349 -4.19 11.67 9.54
CA GLN A 349 -2.84 11.30 9.09
C GLN A 349 -2.34 10.00 9.74
N ALA A 350 -2.70 9.76 10.99
CA ALA A 350 -2.44 8.48 11.65
C ALA A 350 -3.05 7.32 10.84
N VAL A 351 -4.32 7.44 10.42
CA VAL A 351 -5.02 6.40 9.66
C VAL A 351 -4.46 6.20 8.25
N LYS A 352 -3.98 7.23 7.56
CA LYS A 352 -3.30 7.05 6.25
C LYS A 352 -2.03 6.20 6.37
N ARG A 353 -1.26 6.38 7.44
CA ARG A 353 0.08 5.79 7.63
C ARG A 353 0.02 4.43 8.35
N GLU A 354 -0.72 4.36 9.44
CA GLU A 354 -0.79 3.20 10.35
C GLU A 354 -2.08 2.37 10.18
N GLY A 355 -3.05 2.88 9.40
CA GLY A 355 -4.32 2.21 9.12
C GLY A 355 -5.36 2.41 10.22
N LEU A 356 -6.47 1.69 10.10
CA LEU A 356 -7.50 1.63 11.13
C LEU A 356 -7.24 0.41 12.03
N ASP A 357 -7.07 0.68 13.32
CA ASP A 357 -6.84 -0.32 14.36
C ASP A 357 -7.74 -0.10 15.59
N ASP A 358 -7.53 -0.89 16.64
CA ASP A 358 -8.26 -0.82 17.90
C ASP A 358 -8.09 0.51 18.65
N ARG A 359 -6.97 1.22 18.45
CA ARG A 359 -6.71 2.56 19.00
C ARG A 359 -7.54 3.63 18.29
N CYS A 360 -7.94 3.37 17.05
CA CYS A 360 -8.88 4.19 16.28
C CYS A 360 -10.36 3.84 16.55
N GLY A 361 -10.62 2.78 17.32
CA GLY A 361 -11.97 2.30 17.63
C GLY A 361 -12.70 3.12 18.70
N THR A 362 -14.03 3.19 18.60
CA THR A 362 -14.86 3.89 19.60
C THR A 362 -15.12 2.97 20.78
N ILE A 363 -14.39 3.14 21.89
CA ILE A 363 -14.53 2.28 23.09
C ILE A 363 -15.98 2.21 23.60
N SER A 364 -16.63 3.37 23.77
CA SER A 364 -18.05 3.47 24.18
C SER A 364 -19.01 3.38 22.97
N GLY A 365 -18.68 2.56 21.99
CA GLY A 365 -19.51 2.34 20.81
C GLY A 365 -20.72 1.47 21.15
N MET A 366 -21.92 1.92 20.74
CA MET A 366 -23.20 1.28 21.05
C MET A 366 -23.32 -0.19 20.57
N TYR A 367 -22.51 -0.62 19.61
CA TYR A 367 -22.51 -1.99 19.07
C TYR A 367 -21.15 -2.70 19.24
N GLY A 368 -20.37 -2.24 20.23
CA GLY A 368 -19.07 -2.77 20.60
C GLY A 368 -17.92 -1.77 20.44
N SER A 369 -16.81 -2.06 21.11
CA SER A 369 -15.58 -1.27 21.12
C SER A 369 -14.68 -1.55 19.91
N GLY A 370 -15.23 -1.46 18.70
CA GLY A 370 -14.54 -1.72 17.44
C GLY A 370 -14.39 -0.48 16.55
N ILE A 371 -13.95 -0.70 15.31
CA ILE A 371 -13.87 0.32 14.26
C ILE A 371 -15.22 0.38 13.54
N TYR A 372 -15.85 1.56 13.53
CA TYR A 372 -17.19 1.78 12.95
C TYR A 372 -17.12 2.22 11.50
N PHE A 373 -17.97 1.65 10.66
CA PHE A 373 -18.15 2.03 9.27
C PHE A 373 -19.64 2.22 8.95
N ALA A 374 -19.93 3.02 7.93
CA ALA A 374 -21.29 3.24 7.43
C ALA A 374 -21.38 2.95 5.92
N ASP A 375 -22.55 2.52 5.47
CA ASP A 375 -22.93 2.47 4.05
C ASP A 375 -23.38 3.86 3.53
N MET A 376 -23.71 4.78 4.42
CA MET A 376 -24.15 6.13 4.06
C MET A 376 -23.08 7.16 4.42
N ALA A 377 -22.59 7.93 3.44
CA ALA A 377 -21.72 9.08 3.65
C ALA A 377 -22.31 10.06 4.68
N SER A 378 -23.63 10.26 4.66
CA SER A 378 -24.36 11.09 5.64
C SER A 378 -24.27 10.62 7.11
N LYS A 379 -23.85 9.38 7.39
CA LYS A 379 -23.53 8.92 8.77
C LYS A 379 -22.05 9.02 9.08
N ALA A 380 -21.18 8.77 8.10
CA ALA A 380 -19.75 8.99 8.27
C ALA A 380 -19.43 10.48 8.51
N ASP A 381 -20.11 11.41 7.82
CA ASP A 381 -19.97 12.85 8.03
C ASP A 381 -20.24 13.29 9.48
N CYS A 382 -21.15 12.60 10.18
CA CYS A 382 -21.38 12.82 11.61
C CYS A 382 -20.13 12.61 12.49
N TYR A 383 -19.01 12.09 11.95
CA TYR A 383 -17.71 11.93 12.61
C TYR A 383 -16.55 12.70 11.91
N ALA A 384 -16.82 13.37 10.78
CA ALA A 384 -15.82 13.98 9.89
C ALA A 384 -15.48 15.46 10.19
N GLY A 385 -16.16 16.08 11.16
CA GLY A 385 -16.32 17.54 11.19
C GLY A 385 -15.58 18.33 12.28
N ARG A 386 -15.80 19.64 12.24
CA ARG A 386 -15.67 20.54 13.38
C ARG A 386 -16.96 20.45 14.20
N TYR A 387 -16.87 20.33 15.52
CA TYR A 387 -18.06 20.19 16.36
C TYR A 387 -18.32 21.46 17.14
N LYS A 388 -19.51 22.04 16.89
CA LYS A 388 -20.16 23.10 17.66
C LYS A 388 -19.57 24.52 17.48
N GLY A 389 -20.47 25.50 17.34
CA GLY A 389 -20.24 26.85 17.86
C GLY A 389 -20.26 28.02 16.87
N THR A 390 -20.19 27.79 15.56
CA THR A 390 -20.40 28.88 14.58
C THR A 390 -21.90 29.15 14.42
N GLU A 391 -22.31 30.42 14.53
CA GLU A 391 -23.69 30.85 14.21
C GLU A 391 -24.04 30.56 12.74
N GLU A 392 -23.01 30.50 11.90
CA GLU A 392 -23.04 30.18 10.47
C GLU A 392 -23.37 28.69 10.17
N GLY A 393 -23.26 27.81 11.18
CA GLY A 393 -23.46 26.37 11.03
C GLY A 393 -22.35 25.68 10.23
N THR A 394 -22.70 24.54 9.61
CA THR A 394 -21.75 23.63 8.94
C THR A 394 -21.62 23.80 7.42
N VAL A 395 -22.32 24.76 6.82
CA VAL A 395 -22.24 24.99 5.36
C VAL A 395 -20.97 25.80 5.06
N GLY A 396 -20.21 25.37 4.05
CA GLY A 396 -18.90 25.97 3.73
C GLY A 396 -17.72 25.38 4.53
N GLU A 397 -17.96 24.46 5.45
CA GLU A 397 -16.88 23.73 6.13
C GLU A 397 -16.23 22.69 5.20
N GLU A 398 -14.90 22.61 5.21
CA GLU A 398 -14.17 21.47 4.66
C GLU A 398 -14.09 20.32 5.67
N ALA A 399 -14.34 19.10 5.19
CA ALA A 399 -14.32 17.88 5.98
C ALA A 399 -13.67 16.72 5.21
N HIS A 400 -13.36 15.64 5.92
CA HIS A 400 -12.66 14.48 5.38
C HIS A 400 -13.37 13.17 5.71
N LEU A 401 -13.49 12.30 4.72
CA LEU A 401 -13.96 10.92 4.92
C LEU A 401 -13.03 9.95 4.21
N PHE A 402 -12.92 8.75 4.76
CA PHE A 402 -12.30 7.63 4.08
C PHE A 402 -13.36 6.77 3.42
N LEU A 403 -13.01 6.24 2.26
CA LEU A 403 -13.72 5.18 1.56
C LEU A 403 -12.85 3.93 1.62
N CYS A 404 -13.21 3.03 2.53
CA CYS A 404 -12.38 1.91 2.96
C CYS A 404 -12.88 0.60 2.36
N ARG A 405 -11.98 -0.27 1.94
CA ARG A 405 -12.30 -1.69 1.77
C ARG A 405 -12.46 -2.31 3.15
N VAL A 406 -13.52 -3.06 3.38
CA VAL A 406 -13.79 -3.72 4.66
C VAL A 406 -14.20 -5.16 4.39
N THR A 407 -13.49 -6.12 4.99
CA THR A 407 -13.82 -7.54 4.90
C THR A 407 -14.62 -7.95 6.15
N LEU A 408 -15.94 -8.03 5.98
CA LEU A 408 -16.88 -8.30 7.06
C LEU A 408 -16.97 -9.78 7.43
N GLY A 409 -16.50 -10.69 6.56
CA GLY A 409 -16.53 -12.14 6.80
C GLY A 409 -17.95 -12.65 7.04
N MET A 410 -18.12 -13.52 8.02
CA MET A 410 -19.42 -13.91 8.55
C MET A 410 -19.89 -12.89 9.60
N PRO A 411 -20.88 -12.03 9.30
CA PRO A 411 -21.37 -11.02 10.23
C PRO A 411 -22.33 -11.59 11.28
N TYR A 412 -22.32 -11.00 12.48
CA TYR A 412 -23.40 -11.10 13.44
C TYR A 412 -24.32 -9.87 13.30
N LYS A 413 -25.57 -10.05 12.86
CA LYS A 413 -26.58 -8.97 12.92
C LYS A 413 -27.12 -8.87 14.34
N THR A 414 -26.99 -7.70 14.95
CA THR A 414 -27.54 -7.41 16.28
C THR A 414 -28.84 -6.62 16.20
N ASP A 415 -29.73 -6.94 17.12
CA ASP A 415 -31.01 -6.30 17.41
C ASP A 415 -30.96 -5.49 18.73
N GLN A 416 -29.80 -5.35 19.37
CA GLN A 416 -29.64 -4.65 20.64
C GLN A 416 -28.31 -3.90 20.80
N SER A 417 -28.20 -3.07 21.83
CA SER A 417 -26.92 -2.45 22.19
C SER A 417 -25.92 -3.51 22.68
N LEU A 418 -24.67 -3.42 22.23
CA LEU A 418 -23.54 -4.28 22.59
C LEU A 418 -22.36 -3.45 23.12
N GLU A 419 -22.62 -2.36 23.85
CA GLU A 419 -21.58 -1.50 24.44
C GLU A 419 -20.55 -2.31 25.26
N ASN A 420 -19.28 -1.89 25.21
CA ASN A 420 -18.11 -2.55 25.80
C ASN A 420 -17.70 -3.90 25.17
N LEU A 421 -18.43 -4.44 24.18
CA LEU A 421 -18.05 -5.68 23.48
C LEU A 421 -16.69 -5.53 22.78
N ARG A 422 -15.69 -6.37 23.11
CA ARG A 422 -14.32 -6.28 22.57
C ARG A 422 -14.03 -7.20 21.37
N ARG A 423 -14.91 -8.16 21.09
CA ARG A 423 -14.83 -9.09 19.96
C ARG A 423 -16.23 -9.60 19.62
N PRO A 424 -16.54 -10.02 18.39
CA PRO A 424 -17.86 -10.55 18.06
C PRO A 424 -18.23 -11.79 18.90
N PRO A 425 -19.53 -12.11 19.05
CA PRO A 425 -19.96 -13.33 19.74
C PRO A 425 -19.45 -14.60 19.05
N CYS A 426 -19.50 -15.73 19.75
CA CYS A 426 -19.25 -17.03 19.14
C CYS A 426 -20.46 -17.53 18.35
N PHE A 427 -20.26 -18.55 17.50
CA PHE A 427 -21.34 -19.14 16.70
C PHE A 427 -22.47 -19.79 17.54
N CYS A 428 -22.19 -20.15 18.79
CA CYS A 428 -23.21 -20.58 19.77
C CYS A 428 -23.94 -19.40 20.43
N GLY A 429 -23.72 -18.17 19.97
CA GLY A 429 -24.29 -16.95 20.56
C GLY A 429 -23.66 -16.50 21.87
N HIS A 430 -22.55 -17.11 22.32
CA HIS A 430 -21.92 -16.73 23.59
C HIS A 430 -21.16 -15.40 23.49
N PHE A 431 -21.33 -14.56 24.51
CA PHE A 431 -20.63 -13.30 24.71
C PHE A 431 -19.65 -13.41 25.88
N ASP A 432 -18.68 -12.50 25.98
CA ASP A 432 -17.62 -12.62 26.98
C ASP A 432 -18.12 -12.31 28.40
N MET A 433 -17.77 -13.15 29.37
CA MET A 433 -18.22 -13.01 30.76
C MET A 433 -17.77 -11.69 31.41
N SER A 434 -16.67 -11.09 30.93
CA SER A 434 -16.18 -9.77 31.39
C SER A 434 -17.19 -8.62 31.20
N LEU A 435 -18.16 -8.80 30.29
CA LEU A 435 -19.19 -7.81 30.01
C LEU A 435 -20.21 -7.69 31.15
N ALA A 436 -20.38 -8.73 31.96
CA ALA A 436 -21.28 -8.73 33.12
C ALA A 436 -20.92 -7.68 34.19
N TRP A 437 -19.66 -7.24 34.23
CA TRP A 437 -19.13 -6.28 35.20
C TRP A 437 -18.83 -4.90 34.59
N SER A 438 -19.28 -4.66 33.35
CA SER A 438 -19.04 -3.40 32.63
C SER A 438 -20.31 -2.57 32.54
N ASP A 439 -20.31 -1.39 33.16
CA ASP A 439 -21.45 -0.46 33.09
C ASP A 439 -21.78 -0.10 31.63
N VAL A 440 -23.02 -0.38 31.23
CA VAL A 440 -23.59 0.04 29.95
C VAL A 440 -24.26 1.40 30.12
N LYS A 441 -23.96 2.36 29.23
CA LYS A 441 -24.59 3.69 29.17
C LYS A 441 -25.78 3.72 28.23
N LEU A 442 -25.78 2.87 27.20
CA LEU A 442 -26.79 2.82 26.14
C LEU A 442 -27.49 1.47 26.09
N GLY A 443 -28.79 1.45 26.38
CA GLY A 443 -29.62 0.24 26.36
C GLY A 443 -29.62 -0.49 27.70
N LYS A 444 -30.04 -1.76 27.70
CA LYS A 444 -30.07 -2.62 28.90
C LYS A 444 -28.68 -2.98 29.41
N GLN A 445 -28.55 -3.29 30.71
CA GLN A 445 -27.32 -3.89 31.26
C GLN A 445 -27.12 -5.32 30.74
N TRP A 446 -25.87 -5.81 30.67
CA TRP A 446 -25.56 -7.13 30.11
C TRP A 446 -26.27 -8.29 30.80
N SER A 447 -26.54 -8.19 32.11
CA SER A 447 -27.33 -9.14 32.89
C SER A 447 -28.82 -9.22 32.49
N GLU A 448 -29.34 -8.22 31.77
CA GLU A 448 -30.77 -8.09 31.38
C GLU A 448 -31.01 -8.35 29.89
N LYS A 449 -29.94 -8.63 29.11
CA LYS A 449 -29.97 -8.78 27.65
C LYS A 449 -30.46 -10.15 27.17
N ASP A 450 -30.68 -11.09 28.08
CA ASP A 450 -31.03 -12.50 27.79
C ASP A 450 -30.03 -13.15 26.81
N LEU A 451 -28.74 -12.85 27.02
CA LEU A 451 -27.62 -13.37 26.23
C LEU A 451 -26.74 -14.27 27.09
N PRO A 452 -26.30 -15.44 26.59
CA PRO A 452 -25.41 -16.32 27.34
C PRO A 452 -24.01 -15.69 27.46
N LEU A 453 -23.65 -15.28 28.67
CA LEU A 453 -22.33 -14.75 29.00
C LEU A 453 -21.40 -15.92 29.40
N MET A 454 -20.52 -16.33 28.48
CA MET A 454 -19.59 -17.44 28.67
C MET A 454 -18.29 -17.21 27.89
N THR A 455 -17.16 -17.29 28.60
CA THR A 455 -15.84 -17.36 27.96
C THR A 455 -15.64 -18.74 27.33
N CYS A 456 -15.77 -18.84 26.01
CA CYS A 456 -15.57 -20.08 25.25
C CYS A 456 -14.50 -19.92 24.14
N GLN A 457 -14.01 -21.05 23.64
CA GLN A 457 -13.05 -21.14 22.53
C GLN A 457 -13.71 -21.44 21.16
N HIS A 458 -15.04 -21.43 21.08
CA HIS A 458 -15.76 -21.62 19.82
C HIS A 458 -15.39 -20.55 18.79
N GLU A 459 -15.49 -20.91 17.50
CA GLU A 459 -15.30 -19.95 16.41
C GLU A 459 -16.30 -18.78 16.54
N ARG A 460 -15.86 -17.59 16.12
CA ARG A 460 -16.58 -16.32 16.26
C ARG A 460 -16.98 -15.75 14.91
N PHE A 461 -18.05 -14.95 14.95
CA PHE A 461 -18.39 -14.05 13.87
C PHE A 461 -17.20 -13.13 13.58
N ASP A 462 -17.05 -12.71 12.33
CA ASP A 462 -15.92 -11.88 11.90
C ASP A 462 -16.22 -10.38 12.09
N SER A 463 -17.48 -9.98 12.10
CA SER A 463 -17.92 -8.59 12.31
C SER A 463 -19.28 -8.53 13.03
N VAL A 464 -19.65 -7.34 13.50
CA VAL A 464 -21.01 -7.03 13.98
C VAL A 464 -21.66 -6.04 13.02
N ILE A 465 -22.95 -6.21 12.76
CA ILE A 465 -23.76 -5.32 11.92
C ILE A 465 -25.01 -4.90 12.67
N GLN A 466 -25.29 -3.61 12.64
CA GLN A 466 -26.55 -3.05 13.06
C GLN A 466 -27.38 -2.67 11.83
N ASP A 467 -28.59 -3.23 11.74
CA ASP A 467 -29.60 -2.86 10.75
C ASP A 467 -30.58 -1.81 11.32
N TYR A 468 -31.53 -1.33 10.53
CA TYR A 468 -32.41 -0.21 10.88
C TYR A 468 -33.30 -0.38 12.13
N GLU A 469 -33.34 -1.54 12.78
CA GLU A 469 -34.11 -1.76 14.02
C GLU A 469 -33.24 -2.36 15.12
N VAL A 470 -33.28 -1.72 16.31
CA VAL A 470 -32.51 -2.10 17.50
C VAL A 470 -33.35 -1.78 18.73
N GLU A 471 -33.52 -2.73 19.65
CA GLU A 471 -34.36 -2.62 20.85
C GLU A 471 -35.78 -2.14 20.51
N LYS A 472 -36.34 -2.62 19.38
CA LYS A 472 -37.63 -2.20 18.80
C LYS A 472 -37.71 -0.72 18.41
N LYS A 473 -36.58 -0.03 18.33
CA LYS A 473 -36.47 1.38 17.92
C LYS A 473 -35.81 1.47 16.55
N ARG A 474 -36.45 2.22 15.65
CA ARG A 474 -35.90 2.47 14.31
C ARG A 474 -34.69 3.41 14.40
N LYS A 475 -33.53 2.93 13.95
CA LYS A 475 -32.30 3.71 13.78
C LYS A 475 -32.29 4.43 12.43
N LEU A 476 -31.52 5.51 12.33
CA LEU A 476 -31.44 6.31 11.09
C LEU A 476 -30.57 5.65 10.02
N TYR A 477 -29.53 4.93 10.43
CA TYR A 477 -28.47 4.41 9.58
C TYR A 477 -28.13 2.97 9.96
N ARG A 478 -27.39 2.28 9.09
CA ARG A 478 -26.74 1.01 9.39
C ARG A 478 -25.28 1.27 9.75
N GLU A 479 -24.76 0.47 10.65
CA GLU A 479 -23.38 0.57 11.14
C GLU A 479 -22.73 -0.81 11.12
N TYR A 480 -21.47 -0.86 10.70
CA TYR A 480 -20.68 -2.08 10.54
C TYR A 480 -19.44 -1.97 11.42
N ILE A 481 -19.19 -2.99 12.25
CA ILE A 481 -18.17 -2.94 13.30
C ILE A 481 -17.21 -4.12 13.12
N VAL A 482 -15.91 -3.80 13.00
CA VAL A 482 -14.82 -4.78 12.91
C VAL A 482 -13.84 -4.60 14.06
N TYR A 483 -13.11 -5.67 14.41
CA TYR A 483 -12.36 -5.78 15.66
C TYR A 483 -10.86 -6.06 15.43
N GLY A 484 -10.34 -5.71 14.26
CA GLY A 484 -8.93 -5.89 13.88
C GLY A 484 -8.63 -5.31 12.51
N LYS A 485 -7.54 -5.76 11.88
CA LYS A 485 -7.02 -5.27 10.58
C LYS A 485 -7.85 -5.70 9.36
N GLN A 486 -9.18 -5.69 9.51
CA GLN A 486 -10.19 -6.09 8.53
C GLN A 486 -10.51 -5.00 7.50
N SER A 487 -9.77 -3.88 7.50
CA SER A 487 -10.02 -2.76 6.60
C SER A 487 -8.75 -2.18 5.99
N TYR A 488 -8.91 -1.49 4.86
CA TYR A 488 -7.86 -0.73 4.18
C TYR A 488 -8.42 0.62 3.72
N PRO A 489 -7.84 1.76 4.17
CA PRO A 489 -8.32 3.11 3.80
C PRO A 489 -7.88 3.48 2.38
N GLU A 490 -8.59 2.97 1.36
CA GLU A 490 -8.15 3.06 -0.04
C GLU A 490 -8.20 4.48 -0.60
N TYR A 491 -9.21 5.27 -0.24
CA TYR A 491 -9.33 6.66 -0.65
C TYR A 491 -9.63 7.58 0.54
N CYS A 492 -8.95 8.72 0.59
CA CYS A 492 -9.30 9.86 1.43
C CYS A 492 -9.96 10.92 0.54
N VAL A 493 -11.19 11.32 0.88
CA VAL A 493 -11.97 12.32 0.14
C VAL A 493 -12.06 13.58 1.00
N ARG A 494 -11.55 14.69 0.46
CA ARG A 494 -11.76 16.04 1.01
C ARG A 494 -12.94 16.67 0.29
N TYR A 495 -13.91 17.19 1.04
CA TYR A 495 -15.15 17.74 0.50
C TYR A 495 -15.57 18.99 1.26
N LEU A 496 -16.32 19.85 0.57
CA LEU A 496 -17.00 21.00 1.14
C LEU A 496 -18.45 20.63 1.47
N ARG A 497 -18.90 20.94 2.68
CA ARG A 497 -20.30 20.81 3.08
C ARG A 497 -21.15 21.91 2.41
N THR A 498 -22.25 21.54 1.76
CA THR A 498 -23.11 22.48 1.00
C THR A 498 -24.55 22.48 1.50
N ASP A 499 -25.27 23.56 1.22
CA ASP A 499 -26.72 23.68 1.47
C ASP A 499 -27.58 22.70 0.65
N GLY A 500 -26.98 22.05 -0.35
CA GLY A 500 -27.63 21.11 -1.26
C GLY A 500 -28.40 21.73 -2.43
N THR A 501 -28.28 23.05 -2.68
CA THR A 501 -29.00 23.75 -3.77
C THR A 501 -28.17 23.90 -5.05
N HIS A 502 -26.85 24.04 -4.93
CA HIS A 502 -25.96 24.45 -6.03
C HIS A 502 -25.73 23.41 -7.15
N GLU A 503 -26.03 22.13 -6.94
CA GLU A 503 -25.61 21.03 -7.85
C GLU A 503 -26.24 21.07 -9.25
N HIS A 504 -27.42 21.67 -9.43
CA HIS A 504 -28.15 21.58 -10.70
C HIS A 504 -27.70 22.58 -11.77
N HIS A 505 -27.02 23.68 -11.40
CA HIS A 505 -26.66 24.74 -12.34
C HIS A 505 -25.34 24.50 -13.08
N ASP A 506 -24.31 23.97 -12.42
CA ASP A 506 -22.99 23.76 -13.05
C ASP A 506 -22.97 22.55 -14.01
N ARG A 507 -23.75 21.49 -13.74
CA ARG A 507 -23.90 20.33 -14.64
C ARG A 507 -24.60 20.65 -15.97
N ARG A 508 -25.10 21.88 -16.17
CA ARG A 508 -25.65 22.37 -17.45
C ARG A 508 -24.71 23.27 -18.25
N ARG A 509 -23.50 23.57 -17.73
CA ARG A 509 -22.49 24.44 -18.36
C ARG A 509 -21.23 23.70 -18.83
N ARG A 510 -21.21 22.38 -18.69
CA ARG A 510 -20.21 21.44 -19.23
C ARG A 510 -20.94 20.39 -20.07
#